data_AF-A0A934E0G2-F1
#
_entry.id   AF-A0A934E0G2-F1
#
_cell.length_a   1.000
_cell.length_b   1.000
_cell.length_c   1.000
_cell.angle_alpha   90.00
_cell.angle_beta   90.00
_cell.angle_gamma   90.00
#
_symmetry.space_group_name_H-M   'P 1'
#
loop_
_entity.id
_entity.type
_entity.pdbx_description
1 polymer ?
#
loop_
_entity_poly.entity_id
_entity_poly.type
_entity_poly.pdbx_seq_one_letter_code
_entity_poly.pdbx_strand_id
1 'polypeptide(L)' 'MNSGCPFLKEVVMAFCDACACKKPLPVNRLVPSGPCAQGDFKSCPLFLEAMARLRRASEEGAAEQG' A
#
# COMPACT_ATOMS: atom_id res chain seq x y z
N MET A 1 -2.22 1.37 -39.73
CA MET A 1 -1.23 0.63 -38.91
C MET A 1 -1.23 1.22 -37.52
N ASN A 2 -1.36 0.38 -36.49
CA ASN A 2 -1.38 0.85 -35.11
C ASN A 2 0.06 1.21 -34.70
N SER A 3 0.41 2.49 -34.86
CA SER A 3 1.75 3.06 -34.67
C SER A 3 2.05 3.28 -33.18
N GLY A 4 1.98 2.21 -32.38
CA GLY A 4 2.42 2.25 -30.99
C GLY A 4 3.94 2.11 -30.90
N CYS A 5 4.60 3.00 -30.15
CA CYS A 5 6.01 2.85 -29.83
C CYS A 5 6.22 1.54 -29.04
N PRO A 6 7.06 0.59 -29.52
CA PRO A 6 7.24 -0.71 -28.85
C PRO A 6 7.92 -0.60 -27.48
N PHE A 7 8.47 0.58 -27.16
CA PHE A 7 9.13 0.87 -25.88
C PHE A 7 8.22 1.61 -24.89
N LEU A 8 7.05 2.08 -25.32
CA LEU A 8 6.10 2.76 -24.44
C LEU A 8 5.15 1.74 -23.82
N LYS A 9 5.11 1.68 -22.49
CA LYS A 9 4.19 0.82 -21.75
C LYS A 9 3.41 1.63 -20.72
N GLU A 10 2.09 1.57 -20.82
CA GLU A 10 1.19 2.12 -19.81
C GLU A 10 0.90 1.05 -18.74
N VAL A 11 0.92 1.47 -17.47
CA VAL A 11 0.68 0.57 -16.33
C VAL A 11 -0.16 1.31 -15.29
N VAL A 12 -1.24 0.67 -14.84
CA VAL A 12 -2.06 1.19 -13.74
C VAL A 12 -1.32 0.96 -12.42
N MET A 13 -1.23 2.01 -11.61
CA MET A 13 -0.60 1.99 -10.28
C MET A 13 -1.68 2.10 -9.21
N ALA A 14 -1.53 1.37 -8.12
CA ALA A 14 -2.32 1.49 -6.90
C ALA A 14 -1.45 2.02 -5.76
N PHE A 15 -2.08 2.63 -4.76
CA PHE A 15 -1.43 3.03 -3.52
C PHE A 15 -1.96 2.18 -2.38
N CYS A 16 -1.07 1.84 -1.44
CA CYS A 16 -1.50 1.26 -0.18
C CYS A 16 -2.06 2.38 0.71
N ASP A 17 -3.33 2.28 1.11
CA ASP A 17 -3.94 3.28 2.00
C ASP A 17 -3.43 3.21 3.43
N ALA A 18 -2.89 2.06 3.85
CA ALA A 18 -2.35 1.85 5.18
C ALA A 18 -0.88 2.24 5.35
N CYS A 19 -0.12 2.33 4.25
CA CYS A 19 1.30 2.66 4.34
C CYS A 19 1.45 4.18 4.51
N ALA A 20 2.21 4.59 5.54
CA ALA A 20 2.55 6.00 5.76
C ALA A 20 3.30 6.61 4.57
N CYS A 21 4.05 5.80 3.83
CA CYS A 21 4.69 6.21 2.59
C CYS A 21 3.82 5.84 1.39
N LYS A 22 3.44 6.83 0.57
CA LYS A 22 2.66 6.63 -0.66
C LYS A 22 3.54 6.03 -1.76
N LYS A 23 3.85 4.74 -1.62
CA LYS A 23 4.61 3.98 -2.60
C LYS A 23 3.67 3.46 -3.70
N PRO A 24 3.85 3.86 -4.97
CA PRO A 24 3.02 3.37 -6.06
C PRO A 24 3.37 1.91 -6.35
N LEU A 25 2.35 1.07 -6.46
CA LEU A 25 2.47 -0.36 -6.72
C LEU A 25 1.79 -0.69 -8.06
N PRO A 26 2.50 -1.30 -9.01
CA PRO A 26 1.90 -1.66 -10.29
C PRO A 26 0.86 -2.76 -10.09
N VAL A 27 -0.39 -2.49 -10.47
CA VAL A 27 -1.54 -3.36 -10.20
C VAL A 27 -1.34 -4.75 -10.79
N ASN A 28 -0.69 -4.84 -11.95
CA ASN A 28 -0.40 -6.12 -12.60
C ASN A 28 0.64 -6.98 -11.86
N ARG A 29 1.30 -6.45 -10.82
CA ARG A 29 2.17 -7.21 -9.92
C ARG A 29 1.54 -7.44 -8.54
N LEU A 30 0.36 -6.88 -8.29
CA LEU A 30 -0.42 -7.24 -7.11
C LEU A 30 -1.10 -8.58 -7.39
N VAL A 31 -0.92 -9.54 -6.50
CA VAL A 31 -1.59 -10.83 -6.61
C VAL A 31 -3.08 -10.60 -6.36
N PRO A 32 -3.99 -10.82 -7.35
CA PRO A 32 -5.42 -10.51 -7.20
C PRO A 32 -6.11 -11.35 -6.10
N SER A 33 -5.55 -12.52 -5.81
CA SER A 33 -5.96 -13.43 -4.73
C SER A 33 -5.19 -13.20 -3.42
N GLY A 34 -4.34 -12.18 -3.35
CA GLY A 34 -3.58 -11.86 -2.15
C GLY A 34 -4.47 -11.22 -1.08
N PRO A 35 -4.15 -11.38 0.22
CA PRO A 35 -4.95 -10.83 1.31
C PRO A 35 -5.14 -9.30 1.22
N CYS A 36 -4.19 -8.61 0.59
CA CYS A 36 -4.22 -7.16 0.36
C CYS A 36 -5.34 -6.68 -0.59
N ALA A 37 -5.87 -7.55 -1.45
CA ALA A 37 -6.84 -7.18 -2.48
C ALA A 37 -8.30 -7.44 -2.07
N GLN A 38 -8.56 -8.43 -1.21
CA GLN A 38 -9.92 -8.91 -0.89
C GLN A 38 -10.46 -8.41 0.46
N GLY A 39 -9.76 -7.51 1.14
CA GLY A 39 -10.14 -7.05 2.49
C GLY A 39 -9.64 -7.95 3.63
N ASP A 40 -9.06 -9.11 3.29
CA ASP A 40 -8.45 -10.05 4.25
C ASP A 40 -7.16 -9.52 4.88
N PHE A 41 -6.64 -8.38 4.41
CA PHE A 41 -5.46 -7.72 4.99
C PHE A 41 -5.61 -7.43 6.48
N LYS A 42 -6.84 -7.35 7.00
CA LYS A 42 -7.13 -7.16 8.42
C LYS A 42 -6.54 -8.28 9.30
N SER A 43 -6.35 -9.48 8.76
CA SER A 43 -5.68 -10.60 9.45
C SER A 43 -4.21 -10.77 9.07
N CYS A 44 -3.68 -9.95 8.14
CA CYS A 44 -2.29 -10.03 7.71
C CYS A 44 -1.35 -9.60 8.85
N PRO A 45 -0.38 -10.44 9.27
CA PRO A 45 0.54 -10.10 10.36
C PRO A 45 1.31 -8.80 10.12
N LEU A 46 1.73 -8.55 8.87
CA LEU A 46 2.45 -7.34 8.49
C LEU A 46 1.57 -6.09 8.64
N PHE A 47 0.29 -6.18 8.26
CA PHE A 47 -0.66 -5.07 8.41
C PHE A 47 -0.91 -4.78 9.89
N LEU A 48 -1.13 -5.83 10.70
CA LEU A 48 -1.32 -5.69 12.15
C LEU A 48 -0.10 -5.04 12.82
N GLU A 49 1.11 -5.48 12.46
CA GLU A 49 2.36 -4.91 12.96
C GLU A 49 2.51 -3.43 12.55
N ALA A 50 2.25 -3.10 11.28
CA ALA A 50 2.30 -1.72 10.80
C ALA A 50 1.29 -0.82 11.53
N MET A 51 0.06 -1.29 11.76
CA MET A 51 -0.95 -0.55 12.51
C MET A 51 -0.56 -0.37 13.99
N ALA A 52 0.06 -1.37 14.61
CA ALA A 52 0.58 -1.24 15.97
C ALA A 52 1.69 -0.19 16.05
N ARG A 53 2.61 -0.16 15.08
CA ARG A 53 3.66 0.86 14.97
C ARG A 53 3.07 2.26 14.77
N LEU A 54 2.06 2.41 13.90
CA LEU A 54 1.39 3.70 13.67
C LEU A 54 0.64 4.21 14.90
N ARG A 55 -0.04 3.34 15.65
CA ARG A 55 -0.70 3.73 16.90
C ARG A 55 0.32 4.25 17.91
N ARG A 56 1.41 3.52 18.12
CA ARG A 56 2.49 3.95 19.03
C ARG A 56 3.08 5.30 18.63
N ALA A 57 3.39 5.48 17.35
CA ALA A 57 3.89 6.77 16.85
C ALA A 57 2.89 7.92 17.04
N SER A 58 1.59 7.66 16.91
CA SER A 58 0.54 8.66 17.18
C SER A 58 0.38 8.98 18.67
N GLU A 59 0.59 8.01 19.55
CA GLU A 59 0.52 8.19 21.02
C GLU A 59 1.75 8.94 21.54
N GLU A 60 2.94 8.63 21.01
CA GLU A 60 4.20 9.29 21.33
C GLU A 60 4.20 10.75 20.84
N GLY A 61 3.69 11.03 19.63
CA GLY A 61 3.54 12.41 19.13
C GLY A 61 2.48 13.25 19.84
N ALA A 62 1.54 12.63 20.56
CA ALA A 62 0.54 13.32 21.39
C ALA A 62 1.03 13.60 22.82
N ALA A 63 2.05 12.89 23.31
CA ALA A 63 2.61 13.06 24.65
C ALA A 63 3.60 14.24 24.75
N GLU A 64 4.11 14.76 23.62
CA GLU A 64 5.08 15.86 23.58
C GLU A 64 4.44 17.26 23.49
N GLN A 65 3.12 17.37 23.73
CA GLN A 65 2.35 18.62 23.73
C GLN A 65 1.54 18.86 25.02
N GLY A 66 1.97 18.29 26.16
CA GLY A 66 1.35 18.48 27.48
C GLY A 66 2.34 18.89 28.54
#